data_AF-A0A1A8S270-F1
#
_entry.id   AF-A0A1A8S270-F1
#
_cell.length_a   1.000
_cell.length_b   1.000
_cell.length_c   1.000
_cell.angle_alpha   90.00
_cell.angle_beta   90.00
_cell.angle_gamma   90.00
#
_symmetry.space_group_name_H-M   'P 1'
#
loop_
_entity.id
_entity.type
_entity.pdbx_description
1 polymer ?
#
loop_
_entity_poly.entity_id
_entity_poly.type
_entity_poly.pdbx_seq_one_letter_code
_entity_poly.pdbx_strand_id
1 'polypeptide(L)'
;VLEIMEQLQRLEMELGEVAKNKEKLQRNLRELTEYTHMLKITRTFIHSRSRYEEFPTVETGSVTGCTGMQRLGAKLGFISGLIQRVKVEAFERMLWRVCKGYTILSYTEVDESLADLDTGEVGKSVVFLISFWGDQIRQKVQKICDCYHCHLYPHPENDDERADVLDSLRIRIQDLNNVLHRTEDYLRQVLQKAAESAYSWVVQVKKMKAIYHILNLCSFDVTNKCLIAEVWCPVSDLTNLRGALEEGSRKGDATVPSFVNRIPSSDTPPTLLRTNKFTSGFQSIVEAYGVGDYREVSPAPYTIITFPFLFAVM
;
A
#
# COMPACT_ATOMS: atom_id res chain seq x y z
N VAL A 1 -13.08 13.98 22.22
CA VAL A 1 -12.85 12.58 21.78
C VAL A 1 -13.73 12.24 20.58
N LEU A 2 -15.05 12.43 20.69
CA LEU A 2 -15.97 12.30 19.55
C LEU A 2 -15.55 13.16 18.35
N GLU A 3 -15.17 14.42 18.59
CA GLU A 3 -14.69 15.31 17.52
C GLU A 3 -13.40 14.82 16.85
N ILE A 4 -12.41 14.35 17.61
CA ILE A 4 -11.17 13.78 17.05
C ILE A 4 -11.46 12.51 16.25
N MET A 5 -12.37 11.67 16.75
CA MET A 5 -12.79 10.44 16.08
C MET A 5 -13.49 10.75 14.76
N GLU A 6 -14.41 11.72 14.76
CA GLU A 6 -15.12 12.16 13.55
C GLU A 6 -14.17 12.77 12.52
N GLN A 7 -13.25 13.63 12.96
CA GLN A 7 -12.22 14.21 12.09
C GLN A 7 -11.31 13.13 11.48
N LEU A 8 -10.90 12.13 12.28
CA LEU A 8 -10.03 11.05 11.83
C LEU A 8 -10.75 10.10 10.86
N GLN A 9 -12.01 9.75 11.14
CA GLN A 9 -12.85 8.94 10.24
C GLN A 9 -13.07 9.62 8.89
N ARG A 10 -13.34 10.94 8.92
CA ARG A 10 -13.48 11.72 7.69
C ARG A 10 -12.19 11.73 6.88
N LEU A 11 -11.06 11.96 7.54
CA LEU A 11 -9.75 11.98 6.88
C LEU A 11 -9.36 10.61 6.31
N GLU A 12 -9.67 9.53 7.03
CA GLU A 12 -9.47 8.16 6.58
C GLU A 12 -10.32 7.85 5.33
N MET A 13 -11.60 8.24 5.34
CA MET A 13 -12.50 8.05 4.20
C MET A 13 -12.01 8.84 2.98
N GLU A 14 -11.69 10.12 3.15
CA GLU A 14 -11.18 10.99 2.06
C GLU A 14 -9.87 10.43 1.49
N LEU A 15 -8.89 10.07 2.33
CA LEU A 15 -7.62 9.49 1.87
C LEU A 15 -7.81 8.12 1.21
N GLY A 16 -8.70 7.28 1.74
CA GLY A 16 -9.01 5.97 1.19
C GLY A 16 -9.65 6.06 -0.20
N GLU A 17 -10.57 7.00 -0.41
CA GLU A 17 -11.18 7.24 -1.72
C GLU A 17 -10.16 7.77 -2.73
N VAL A 18 -9.35 8.75 -2.34
CA VAL A 18 -8.34 9.32 -3.23
C VAL A 18 -7.25 8.29 -3.57
N ALA A 19 -6.85 7.43 -2.64
CA ALA A 19 -5.91 6.34 -2.89
C ALA A 19 -6.46 5.34 -3.91
N LYS A 20 -7.73 4.91 -3.77
CA LYS A 20 -8.39 4.02 -4.73
C LYS A 20 -8.50 4.66 -6.11
N ASN A 21 -8.83 5.95 -6.17
CA ASN A 21 -8.93 6.68 -7.44
C ASN A 21 -7.57 6.84 -8.10
N LYS A 22 -6.51 7.14 -7.33
CA LYS A 22 -5.14 7.21 -7.82
C LYS A 22 -4.70 5.88 -8.43
N GLU A 23 -4.98 4.76 -7.76
CA GLU A 23 -4.64 3.43 -8.25
C GLU A 23 -5.37 3.10 -9.57
N LYS A 24 -6.67 3.44 -9.69
CA LYS A 24 -7.41 3.31 -10.95
C LYS A 24 -6.82 4.18 -12.07
N LEU A 25 -6.47 5.42 -11.78
CA LEU A 25 -5.83 6.31 -12.76
C LEU A 25 -4.46 5.78 -13.21
N GLN A 26 -3.68 5.21 -12.28
CA GLN A 26 -2.40 4.57 -12.59
C GLN A 26 -2.58 3.34 -13.49
N ARG A 27 -3.55 2.46 -13.21
CA ARG A 27 -3.87 1.33 -14.10
C ARG A 27 -4.24 1.80 -15.50
N ASN A 28 -5.16 2.76 -15.61
CA ASN A 28 -5.57 3.32 -16.89
C ASN A 28 -4.40 3.95 -17.66
N LEU A 29 -3.51 4.66 -16.97
CA LEU A 29 -2.31 5.24 -17.58
C LEU A 29 -1.41 4.15 -18.17
N ARG A 30 -1.16 3.07 -17.41
CA ARG A 30 -0.34 1.96 -17.86
C ARG A 30 -0.96 1.27 -19.09
N GLU A 31 -2.26 1.00 -19.08
CA GLU A 31 -2.97 0.40 -20.23
C GLU A 31 -2.81 1.24 -21.50
N LEU A 32 -2.93 2.57 -21.39
CA LEU A 32 -2.76 3.46 -22.55
C LEU A 32 -1.31 3.53 -23.03
N THR A 33 -0.34 3.48 -22.11
CA THR A 33 1.08 3.41 -22.49
C THR A 33 1.39 2.10 -23.21
N GLU A 34 0.92 0.96 -22.70
CA GLU A 34 1.06 -0.35 -23.35
C GLU A 34 0.47 -0.35 -24.76
N TYR A 35 -0.73 0.19 -24.93
CA TYR A 35 -1.36 0.31 -26.23
C TYR A 35 -0.56 1.19 -27.20
N THR A 36 0.01 2.29 -26.70
CA THR A 36 0.89 3.17 -27.49
C THR A 36 2.15 2.45 -27.97
N HIS A 37 2.80 1.66 -27.09
CA HIS A 37 3.97 0.85 -27.47
C HIS A 37 3.61 -0.23 -28.49
N MET A 38 2.46 -0.90 -28.30
CA MET A 38 1.97 -1.91 -29.23
C MET A 38 1.76 -1.33 -30.63
N LEU A 39 1.10 -0.18 -30.76
CA LEU A 39 0.89 0.48 -32.05
C LEU A 39 2.20 0.89 -32.73
N LYS A 40 3.17 1.41 -31.97
CA LYS A 40 4.50 1.78 -32.49
C LYS A 40 5.26 0.56 -33.04
N ILE A 41 5.29 -0.53 -32.29
CA ILE A 41 6.04 -1.75 -32.67
C ILE A 41 5.33 -2.47 -33.83
N THR A 42 4.00 -2.47 -33.84
CA THR A 42 3.23 -3.16 -34.89
C THR A 42 3.42 -2.53 -36.27
N ARG A 43 3.70 -1.22 -36.34
CA ARG A 43 4.10 -0.55 -37.59
C ARG A 43 5.34 -1.20 -38.21
N THR A 44 6.32 -1.59 -37.41
CA THR A 44 7.57 -2.22 -37.87
C THR A 44 7.30 -3.58 -38.52
N PHE A 45 6.40 -4.38 -37.95
CA PHE A 45 6.05 -5.69 -38.52
C PHE A 45 5.37 -5.58 -39.88
N ILE A 46 4.42 -4.65 -40.02
CA ILE A 46 3.68 -4.45 -41.26
C ILE A 46 4.61 -3.94 -42.37
N HIS A 47 5.48 -2.97 -42.05
CA HIS A 47 6.45 -2.43 -43.02
C HIS A 47 7.54 -3.44 -43.40
N SER A 48 7.83 -4.43 -42.55
CA SER A 48 8.70 -5.55 -42.92
C SER A 48 8.00 -6.50 -43.91
N ARG A 49 6.68 -6.70 -43.79
CA ARG A 49 5.89 -7.61 -44.64
C ARG A 49 5.55 -7.03 -46.01
N SER A 50 5.30 -5.73 -46.11
CA SER A 50 5.10 -5.07 -47.41
C SER A 50 6.36 -5.12 -48.30
N ARG A 51 7.55 -5.37 -47.74
CA ARG A 51 8.77 -5.68 -48.52
C ARG A 51 8.83 -7.10 -49.08
N TYR A 52 8.01 -8.03 -48.60
CA TYR A 52 7.94 -9.41 -49.11
C TYR A 52 6.74 -9.64 -50.07
N GLU A 53 5.82 -8.68 -50.22
CA GLU A 53 4.70 -8.77 -51.17
C GLU A 53 4.98 -8.13 -52.55
N GLU A 54 6.18 -7.59 -52.79
CA GLU A 54 6.64 -7.29 -54.16
C GLU A 54 7.18 -8.57 -54.83
N PHE A 55 6.30 -9.54 -55.09
CA PHE A 55 6.58 -10.58 -56.09
C PHE A 55 6.21 -10.03 -57.48
N PRO A 56 7.15 -9.94 -58.44
CA PRO A 56 6.81 -9.54 -59.79
C PRO A 56 5.92 -10.60 -60.43
N THR A 57 4.78 -10.18 -60.97
CA THR A 57 3.97 -10.97 -61.90
C THR A 57 4.84 -11.36 -63.09
N VAL A 58 5.36 -12.58 -63.08
CA VAL A 58 6.02 -13.20 -64.23
C VAL A 58 5.10 -14.29 -64.78
N GLU A 59 4.93 -14.23 -66.10
CA GLU A 59 4.02 -14.97 -66.93
C GLU A 59 4.26 -16.49 -66.92
N THR A 60 3.15 -17.22 -67.12
CA THR A 60 2.99 -18.54 -67.76
C THR A 60 4.23 -19.45 -67.93
N GLY A 61 4.25 -20.59 -67.23
CA GLY A 61 5.14 -21.73 -67.53
C GLY A 61 4.89 -22.93 -66.62
N SER A 62 4.77 -24.12 -67.21
CA SER A 62 4.24 -25.37 -66.66
C SER A 62 5.02 -26.10 -65.54
N VAL A 63 4.28 -27.00 -64.86
CA VAL A 63 4.69 -28.25 -64.17
C VAL A 63 4.79 -28.22 -62.62
N THR A 64 3.67 -28.63 -62.02
CA THR A 64 3.50 -29.52 -60.85
C THR A 64 3.90 -29.03 -59.46
N GLY A 65 2.86 -28.73 -58.65
CA GLY A 65 2.82 -29.15 -57.25
C GLY A 65 2.87 -28.08 -56.17
N CYS A 66 2.01 -27.05 -56.21
CA CYS A 66 1.61 -26.29 -55.01
C CYS A 66 0.37 -25.41 -55.25
N THR A 67 -0.68 -25.99 -55.82
CA THR A 67 -2.00 -25.36 -55.90
C THR A 67 -2.75 -25.56 -54.59
N GLY A 68 -2.69 -24.58 -53.69
CA GLY A 68 -3.46 -24.62 -52.43
C GLY A 68 -3.82 -23.28 -51.80
N MET A 69 -3.02 -22.22 -51.97
CA MET A 69 -3.17 -21.00 -51.14
C MET A 69 -3.80 -19.79 -51.84
N GLN A 70 -4.22 -19.89 -53.11
CA GLN A 70 -4.82 -18.77 -53.84
C GLN A 70 -6.35 -18.86 -54.05
N ARG A 71 -7.07 -19.76 -53.34
CA ARG A 71 -8.49 -20.05 -53.67
C ARG A 71 -9.54 -19.93 -52.57
N LEU A 72 -9.28 -19.23 -51.48
CA LEU A 72 -10.32 -18.86 -50.52
C LEU A 72 -10.25 -17.36 -50.32
N GLY A 73 -11.33 -16.63 -50.69
CA GLY A 73 -11.54 -15.21 -50.37
C GLY A 73 -11.72 -14.97 -48.87
N ALA A 74 -10.83 -15.55 -48.06
CA ALA A 74 -10.80 -15.43 -46.62
C ALA A 74 -10.12 -14.11 -46.28
N LYS A 75 -10.87 -13.19 -45.66
CA LYS A 75 -10.30 -11.98 -45.06
C LYS A 75 -9.21 -12.40 -44.05
N LEU A 76 -8.01 -11.85 -44.24
CA LEU A 76 -6.91 -11.96 -43.28
C LEU A 76 -7.28 -11.15 -42.03
N GLY A 77 -7.28 -11.79 -40.86
CA GLY A 77 -7.51 -11.10 -39.59
C GLY A 77 -6.20 -10.90 -38.83
N PHE A 78 -6.13 -9.82 -38.05
CA PHE A 78 -5.01 -9.51 -37.16
C PHE A 78 -5.49 -9.45 -35.71
N ILE A 79 -4.70 -10.04 -34.81
CA ILE A 79 -4.81 -9.87 -33.37
C ILE A 79 -3.44 -9.41 -32.88
N SER A 80 -3.42 -8.29 -32.15
CA SER A 80 -2.22 -7.78 -31.48
C SER A 80 -2.41 -7.75 -29.97
N GLY A 81 -1.33 -7.99 -29.25
CA GLY A 81 -1.35 -7.91 -27.79
C GLY A 81 0.03 -7.93 -27.17
N LEU A 82 0.05 -7.86 -25.84
CA LEU A 82 1.26 -8.04 -25.04
C LEU A 82 1.21 -9.33 -24.24
N ILE A 83 2.39 -9.94 -24.10
CA ILE A 83 2.62 -11.12 -23.27
C ILE A 83 3.93 -10.97 -22.49
N GLN A 84 3.99 -11.51 -21.28
CA GLN A 84 5.23 -11.57 -20.50
C GLN A 84 6.27 -12.47 -21.19
N ARG A 85 7.53 -12.03 -21.24
CA ARG A 85 8.62 -12.74 -21.94
C ARG A 85 8.76 -14.21 -21.53
N VAL A 86 8.55 -14.53 -20.26
CA VAL A 86 8.66 -15.89 -19.71
C VAL A 86 7.65 -16.86 -20.33
N LYS A 87 6.49 -16.36 -20.77
CA LYS A 87 5.38 -17.17 -21.30
C LYS A 87 5.42 -17.33 -22.82
N VAL A 88 6.28 -16.59 -23.54
CA VAL A 88 6.30 -16.52 -25.01
C VAL A 88 6.50 -17.89 -25.66
N GLU A 89 7.48 -18.68 -25.19
CA GLU A 89 7.77 -19.98 -25.82
C GLU A 89 6.62 -20.99 -25.65
N ALA A 90 5.98 -21.00 -24.48
CA ALA A 90 4.83 -21.87 -24.23
C ALA A 90 3.62 -21.45 -25.08
N PHE A 91 3.40 -20.14 -25.20
CA PHE A 91 2.35 -19.55 -26.01
C PHE A 91 2.51 -19.89 -27.50
N GLU A 92 3.72 -19.75 -28.06
CA GLU A 92 4.01 -20.09 -29.46
C GLU A 92 3.75 -21.57 -29.75
N ARG A 93 4.22 -22.47 -28.87
CA ARG A 93 3.95 -23.92 -29.01
C ARG A 93 2.46 -24.23 -28.96
N MET A 94 1.70 -23.56 -28.10
CA MET A 94 0.25 -23.77 -27.98
C MET A 94 -0.49 -23.29 -29.23
N LEU A 95 -0.14 -22.10 -29.75
CA LEU A 95 -0.70 -21.56 -30.99
C LEU A 95 -0.46 -22.52 -32.15
N TRP A 96 0.76 -23.04 -32.30
CA TRP A 96 1.10 -23.96 -33.38
C TRP A 96 0.33 -25.28 -33.27
N ARG A 97 0.22 -25.86 -32.06
CA ARG A 97 -0.51 -27.12 -31.83
C ARG A 97 -2.00 -27.02 -32.13
N VAL A 98 -2.65 -25.92 -31.74
CA VAL A 98 -4.10 -25.73 -31.89
C VAL A 98 -4.47 -25.28 -33.31
N CYS A 99 -3.67 -24.37 -33.88
CA CYS A 99 -3.97 -23.73 -35.16
C CYS A 99 -3.30 -24.42 -36.35
N LYS A 100 -2.44 -25.43 -36.14
CA LYS A 100 -1.86 -26.30 -37.18
C LYS A 100 -1.28 -25.55 -38.40
N GLY A 101 -0.67 -24.37 -38.18
CA GLY A 101 -0.06 -23.55 -39.23
C GLY A 101 -0.98 -22.52 -39.90
N TYR A 102 -2.26 -22.39 -39.50
CA TYR A 102 -3.15 -21.33 -40.00
C TYR A 102 -2.91 -19.94 -39.38
N THR A 103 -1.85 -19.79 -38.58
CA THR A 103 -1.48 -18.56 -37.87
C THR A 103 -0.02 -18.23 -38.09
N ILE A 104 0.28 -16.97 -38.38
CA ILE A 104 1.64 -16.43 -38.43
C ILE A 104 1.83 -15.53 -37.22
N LEU A 105 2.77 -15.88 -36.35
CA LEU A 105 3.15 -15.11 -35.18
C LEU A 105 4.38 -14.25 -35.51
N SER A 106 4.32 -12.96 -35.20
CA SER A 106 5.47 -12.06 -35.20
C SER A 106 5.55 -11.39 -33.83
N TYR A 107 6.70 -11.38 -33.19
CA TYR A 107 6.86 -10.78 -31.87
C TYR A 107 8.18 -10.04 -31.76
N THR A 108 8.19 -8.99 -30.93
CA THR A 108 9.35 -8.12 -30.70
C THR A 108 9.34 -7.75 -29.23
N GLU A 109 10.50 -7.84 -28.60
CA GLU A 109 10.68 -7.45 -27.21
C GLU A 109 10.53 -5.93 -27.07
N VAL A 110 9.81 -5.48 -26.03
CA VAL A 110 9.76 -4.06 -25.68
C VAL A 110 11.03 -3.75 -24.89
N ASP A 111 11.84 -2.80 -25.38
CA ASP A 111 13.10 -2.40 -24.72
C ASP A 111 12.85 -1.75 -23.34
N GLU A 112 11.70 -1.10 -23.17
CA GLU A 112 11.27 -0.55 -21.88
C GLU A 112 10.61 -1.64 -21.03
N SER A 113 11.14 -1.84 -19.82
CA SER A 113 10.55 -2.73 -18.83
C SER A 113 9.27 -2.11 -18.28
N LEU A 114 8.13 -2.55 -18.81
CA LEU A 114 6.81 -2.11 -18.38
C LEU A 114 6.44 -2.82 -17.08
N ALA A 115 5.94 -2.06 -16.11
CA ALA A 115 5.40 -2.63 -14.88
C ALA A 115 4.07 -3.31 -15.18
N ASP A 116 3.96 -4.59 -14.82
CA ASP A 116 2.78 -5.41 -15.04
C ASP A 116 1.52 -4.73 -14.44
N LEU A 117 0.41 -4.75 -15.19
CA LEU A 117 -0.83 -4.08 -14.82
C LEU A 117 -1.42 -4.62 -13.50
N ASP A 118 -1.24 -5.92 -13.27
CA ASP A 118 -1.82 -6.63 -12.13
C ASP A 118 -0.82 -6.81 -10.97
N THR A 119 0.43 -7.16 -11.29
CA THR A 119 1.42 -7.51 -10.26
C THR A 119 2.28 -6.31 -9.82
N GLY A 120 2.36 -5.26 -10.65
CA GLY A 120 3.25 -4.11 -10.41
C GLY A 120 4.74 -4.45 -10.50
N GLU A 121 5.09 -5.69 -10.85
CA GLU A 121 6.45 -6.13 -11.06
C GLU A 121 6.97 -5.63 -12.40
N VAL A 122 8.23 -5.19 -12.40
CA VAL A 122 8.90 -4.70 -13.61
C VAL A 122 9.32 -5.91 -14.44
N GLY A 123 8.49 -6.25 -15.41
CA GLY A 123 8.69 -7.38 -16.31
C GLY A 123 9.18 -6.95 -17.68
N LYS A 124 9.89 -7.85 -18.38
CA LYS A 124 10.09 -7.70 -19.82
C LYS A 124 8.84 -8.21 -20.52
N SER A 125 8.14 -7.31 -21.20
CA SER A 125 6.96 -7.62 -22.00
C SER A 125 7.34 -7.70 -23.48
N VAL A 126 6.60 -8.51 -24.22
CA VAL A 126 6.80 -8.76 -25.64
C VAL A 126 5.50 -8.41 -26.36
N VAL A 127 5.59 -7.55 -27.37
CA VAL A 127 4.46 -7.26 -28.26
C VAL A 127 4.42 -8.31 -29.34
N PHE A 128 3.25 -8.90 -29.56
CA PHE A 128 3.02 -9.86 -30.62
C PHE A 128 1.92 -9.39 -31.57
N LEU A 129 2.05 -9.80 -32.83
CA LEU A 129 1.08 -9.69 -33.90
C LEU A 129 0.83 -11.09 -34.46
N ILE A 130 -0.43 -11.53 -34.40
CA ILE A 130 -0.89 -12.80 -34.95
C ILE A 130 -1.78 -12.52 -36.15
N SER A 131 -1.36 -13.01 -37.31
CA SER A 131 -2.21 -13.05 -38.50
C SER A 131 -2.85 -14.42 -38.61
N PHE A 132 -4.15 -14.47 -38.86
CA PHE A 132 -4.89 -15.73 -38.99
C PHE A 132 -5.90 -15.68 -40.14
N TRP A 133 -6.29 -16.87 -40.59
CA TRP A 133 -7.23 -17.05 -41.67
C TRP A 133 -8.53 -17.68 -41.13
N GLY A 134 -9.64 -16.93 -41.22
CA GLY A 134 -10.98 -17.40 -40.88
C GLY A 134 -11.40 -17.22 -39.40
N ASP A 135 -12.71 -17.06 -39.17
CA ASP A 135 -13.27 -16.68 -37.87
C ASP A 135 -13.22 -17.79 -36.81
N GLN A 136 -13.23 -19.05 -37.22
CA GLN A 136 -13.06 -20.16 -36.26
C GLN A 136 -11.66 -20.19 -35.65
N ILE A 137 -10.64 -19.75 -36.40
CA ILE A 137 -9.27 -19.63 -35.87
C ILE A 137 -9.17 -18.41 -34.95
N ARG A 138 -9.84 -17.29 -35.29
CA ARG A 138 -9.95 -16.10 -34.42
C ARG A 138 -10.37 -16.47 -33.00
N GLN A 139 -11.47 -17.23 -32.86
CA GLN A 139 -11.99 -17.62 -31.55
C GLN A 139 -11.03 -18.52 -30.77
N LYS A 140 -10.29 -19.41 -31.46
CA LYS A 140 -9.27 -20.26 -30.83
C LYS A 140 -8.08 -19.44 -30.34
N VAL A 141 -7.59 -18.52 -31.16
CA VAL A 141 -6.48 -17.61 -30.79
C VAL A 141 -6.88 -16.76 -29.59
N GLN A 142 -8.09 -16.19 -29.59
CA GLN A 142 -8.57 -15.36 -28.49
C GLN A 142 -8.63 -16.15 -27.17
N LYS A 143 -9.18 -17.39 -27.18
CA LYS A 143 -9.18 -18.26 -25.99
C LYS A 143 -7.77 -18.57 -25.49
N ILE A 144 -6.80 -18.77 -26.38
CA ILE A 144 -5.41 -19.00 -25.98
C ILE A 144 -4.85 -17.72 -25.34
N CYS A 145 -5.07 -16.55 -25.94
CA CYS A 145 -4.65 -15.27 -25.36
C CYS A 145 -5.25 -15.06 -23.96
N ASP A 146 -6.53 -15.37 -23.77
CA ASP A 146 -7.19 -15.27 -22.47
C ASP A 146 -6.57 -16.24 -21.43
N CYS A 147 -6.23 -17.48 -21.84
CA CYS A 147 -5.59 -18.46 -20.96
C CYS A 147 -4.18 -18.07 -20.50
N TYR A 148 -3.43 -17.33 -21.33
CA TYR A 148 -2.08 -16.86 -21.00
C TYR A 148 -2.07 -15.46 -20.35
N HIS A 149 -3.26 -14.87 -20.12
CA HIS A 149 -3.44 -13.51 -19.62
C HIS A 149 -2.76 -12.46 -20.51
N CYS A 150 -2.93 -12.58 -21.83
CA CYS A 150 -2.43 -11.58 -22.77
C CYS A 150 -3.34 -10.36 -22.79
N HIS A 151 -2.77 -9.16 -22.78
CA HIS A 151 -3.53 -7.92 -22.96
C HIS A 151 -3.75 -7.68 -24.46
N LEU A 152 -5.00 -7.82 -24.91
CA LEU A 152 -5.39 -7.65 -26.32
C LEU A 152 -5.85 -6.23 -26.59
N TYR A 153 -5.31 -5.63 -27.64
CA TYR A 153 -5.68 -4.27 -28.07
C TYR A 153 -6.21 -4.28 -29.50
N PRO A 154 -7.21 -3.43 -29.82
CA PRO A 154 -7.74 -3.33 -31.18
C PRO A 154 -6.64 -2.84 -32.13
N HIS A 155 -6.55 -3.47 -33.29
CA HIS A 155 -5.59 -3.10 -34.32
C HIS A 155 -6.28 -2.25 -35.40
N PRO A 156 -5.81 -1.01 -35.68
CA PRO A 156 -6.32 -0.21 -36.79
C PRO A 156 -5.86 -0.79 -38.14
N GLU A 157 -6.78 -0.85 -39.11
CA GLU A 157 -6.51 -1.43 -40.45
C GLU A 157 -5.74 -0.46 -41.36
N ASN A 158 -5.94 0.86 -41.19
CA ASN A 158 -5.33 1.92 -41.99
C ASN A 158 -4.21 2.66 -41.24
N ASP A 159 -3.22 3.20 -41.97
CA ASP A 159 -2.13 3.99 -41.36
C ASP A 159 -2.64 5.36 -40.85
N ASP A 160 -3.62 5.96 -41.53
CA ASP A 160 -4.23 7.22 -41.12
C ASP A 160 -5.04 7.05 -39.83
N GLU A 161 -5.89 6.00 -39.74
CA GLU A 161 -6.63 5.66 -38.51
C GLU A 161 -5.68 5.35 -37.35
N ARG A 162 -4.54 4.72 -37.63
CA ARG A 162 -3.51 4.47 -36.62
C ARG A 162 -2.89 5.77 -36.11
N ALA A 163 -2.61 6.73 -37.00
CA ALA A 163 -2.07 8.03 -36.62
C ALA A 163 -3.07 8.79 -35.73
N ASP A 164 -4.35 8.81 -36.11
CA ASP A 164 -5.43 9.43 -35.34
C ASP A 164 -5.56 8.80 -33.95
N VAL A 165 -5.53 7.46 -33.87
CA VAL A 165 -5.56 6.75 -32.59
C VAL A 165 -4.34 7.10 -31.74
N LEU A 166 -3.12 7.10 -32.30
CA LEU A 166 -1.91 7.47 -31.57
C LEU A 166 -1.96 8.88 -31.00
N ASP A 167 -2.46 9.85 -31.77
CA ASP A 167 -2.60 11.23 -31.32
C ASP A 167 -3.66 11.35 -30.22
N SER A 168 -4.79 10.65 -30.36
CA SER A 168 -5.82 10.59 -29.31
C SER A 168 -5.29 9.98 -28.00
N LEU A 169 -4.49 8.91 -28.08
CA LEU A 169 -3.85 8.27 -26.93
C LEU A 169 -2.85 9.21 -26.27
N ARG A 170 -2.06 9.93 -27.06
CA ARG A 170 -1.08 10.89 -26.56
C ARG A 170 -1.75 12.02 -25.76
N ILE A 171 -2.83 12.59 -26.27
CA ILE A 171 -3.61 13.62 -25.57
C ILE A 171 -4.18 13.06 -24.26
N ARG A 172 -4.74 11.85 -24.29
CA ARG A 172 -5.34 11.21 -23.11
C ARG A 172 -4.31 10.84 -22.04
N ILE A 173 -3.13 10.36 -22.44
CA ILE A 173 -2.00 10.10 -21.53
C ILE A 173 -1.55 11.40 -20.87
N GLN A 174 -1.44 12.49 -21.63
CA GLN A 174 -1.06 13.79 -21.08
C GLN A 174 -2.08 14.32 -20.07
N ASP A 175 -3.38 14.22 -20.38
CA ASP A 175 -4.44 14.62 -19.46
C ASP A 175 -4.43 13.79 -18.17
N LEU A 176 -4.32 12.46 -18.28
CA LEU A 176 -4.22 11.57 -17.12
C LEU A 176 -2.99 11.88 -16.25
N ASN A 177 -1.84 12.18 -16.85
CA ASN A 177 -0.65 12.60 -16.11
C ASN A 177 -0.89 13.92 -15.34
N ASN A 178 -1.56 14.89 -15.97
CA ASN A 178 -1.91 16.15 -15.31
C ASN A 178 -2.86 15.94 -14.13
N VAL A 179 -3.90 15.10 -14.31
CA VAL A 179 -4.84 14.74 -13.24
C VAL A 179 -4.12 14.01 -12.10
N LEU A 180 -3.23 13.07 -12.43
CA LEU A 180 -2.47 12.31 -11.45
C LEU A 180 -1.55 13.22 -10.64
N HIS A 181 -0.83 14.14 -11.29
CA HIS A 181 0.01 15.13 -10.61
C HIS A 181 -0.81 16.00 -9.65
N ARG A 182 -1.95 16.54 -10.09
CA ARG A 182 -2.84 17.32 -9.22
C ARG A 182 -3.37 16.51 -8.04
N THR A 183 -3.68 15.24 -8.26
CA THR A 183 -4.13 14.31 -7.21
C THR A 183 -3.02 14.05 -6.20
N GLU A 184 -1.77 13.90 -6.65
CA GLU A 184 -0.62 13.75 -5.75
C GLU A 184 -0.36 15.00 -4.92
N ASP A 185 -0.44 16.19 -5.52
CA ASP A 185 -0.24 17.45 -4.80
C ASP A 185 -1.33 17.66 -3.75
N TYR A 186 -2.59 17.37 -4.10
CA TYR A 186 -3.69 17.38 -3.14
C TYR A 186 -3.45 16.40 -1.98
N LEU A 187 -3.05 15.16 -2.27
CA LEU A 187 -2.70 14.17 -1.25
C LEU A 187 -1.57 14.66 -0.34
N ARG A 188 -0.49 15.22 -0.91
CA ARG A 188 0.63 15.77 -0.14
C ARG A 188 0.15 16.86 0.82
N GLN A 189 -0.70 17.77 0.36
CA GLN A 189 -1.24 18.85 1.20
C GLN A 189 -2.12 18.33 2.34
N VAL A 190 -3.01 17.38 2.07
CA VAL A 190 -3.87 16.78 3.10
C VAL A 190 -3.03 16.02 4.13
N LEU A 191 -2.07 15.21 3.67
CA LEU A 191 -1.17 14.46 4.55
C LEU A 191 -0.30 15.36 5.41
N GLN A 192 0.19 16.48 4.87
CA GLN A 192 0.97 17.44 5.64
C GLN A 192 0.15 18.06 6.78
N LYS A 193 -1.08 18.51 6.49
CA LYS A 193 -2.00 19.02 7.53
C LYS A 193 -2.33 17.97 8.59
N ALA A 194 -2.55 16.73 8.17
CA ALA A 194 -2.80 15.62 9.09
C ALA A 194 -1.58 15.31 9.96
N ALA A 195 -0.38 15.36 9.39
CA ALA A 195 0.86 15.08 10.11
C ALA A 195 1.13 16.07 11.25
N GLU A 196 0.79 17.35 11.05
CA GLU A 196 0.93 18.39 12.08
C GLU A 196 0.06 18.11 13.32
N SER A 197 -1.18 17.65 13.12
CA SER A 197 -2.12 17.36 14.22
C SER A 197 -2.00 15.94 14.78
N ALA A 198 -1.49 14.98 14.00
CA ALA A 198 -1.48 13.56 14.34
C ALA A 198 -0.82 13.26 15.70
N TYR A 199 0.34 13.85 15.97
CA TYR A 199 1.05 13.62 17.23
C TYR A 199 0.21 14.09 18.43
N SER A 200 -0.43 15.25 18.31
CA SER A 200 -1.28 15.81 19.36
C SER A 200 -2.48 14.90 19.65
N TRP A 201 -3.14 14.38 18.60
CA TRP A 201 -4.26 13.47 18.72
C TRP A 201 -3.86 12.15 19.38
N VAL A 202 -2.71 11.57 19.01
CA VAL A 202 -2.20 10.35 19.63
C VAL A 202 -1.98 10.54 21.13
N VAL A 203 -1.38 11.66 21.55
CA VAL A 203 -1.17 11.96 22.97
C VAL A 203 -2.50 12.12 23.71
N GLN A 204 -3.45 12.86 23.14
CA GLN A 204 -4.78 13.06 23.74
C GLN A 204 -5.54 11.74 23.89
N VAL A 205 -5.55 10.89 22.87
CA VAL A 205 -6.20 9.57 22.89
C VAL A 205 -5.53 8.65 23.91
N LYS A 206 -4.18 8.61 23.97
CA LYS A 206 -3.45 7.81 24.97
C LYS A 206 -3.75 8.27 26.40
N LYS A 207 -3.77 9.59 26.65
CA LYS A 207 -4.14 10.15 27.96
C LYS A 207 -5.57 9.78 28.34
N MET A 208 -6.51 9.94 27.41
CA MET A 208 -7.91 9.61 27.66
C MET A 208 -8.11 8.11 27.93
N LYS A 209 -7.45 7.25 27.15
CA LYS A 209 -7.48 5.80 27.35
C LYS A 209 -6.94 5.43 28.73
N ALA A 210 -5.85 6.05 29.16
CA ALA A 210 -5.30 5.84 30.51
C ALA A 210 -6.27 6.29 31.60
N ILE A 211 -6.97 7.42 31.43
CA ILE A 211 -7.99 7.88 32.36
C ILE A 211 -9.13 6.86 32.46
N TYR A 212 -9.71 6.43 31.33
CA TYR A 212 -10.77 5.42 31.35
C TYR A 212 -10.31 4.09 31.93
N HIS A 213 -9.06 3.70 31.67
CA HIS A 213 -8.50 2.50 32.28
C HIS A 213 -8.44 2.60 33.80
N ILE A 214 -8.03 3.76 34.35
CA ILE A 214 -8.04 4.00 35.81
C ILE A 214 -9.47 4.05 36.34
N LEU A 215 -10.40 4.74 35.67
CA LEU A 215 -11.80 4.82 36.09
C LEU A 215 -12.47 3.43 36.14
N ASN A 216 -12.07 2.52 35.26
CA ASN A 216 -12.55 1.12 35.27
C ASN A 216 -12.02 0.31 36.46
N LEU A 217 -10.95 0.75 37.13
CA LEU A 217 -10.45 0.13 38.36
C LEU A 217 -11.16 0.68 39.61
N CYS A 218 -11.91 1.78 39.47
CA CYS A 218 -12.68 2.35 40.57
C CYS A 218 -14.00 1.61 40.78
N SER A 219 -14.45 1.53 42.02
CA SER A 219 -15.79 1.06 42.35
C SER A 219 -16.82 2.18 42.18
N PHE A 220 -18.01 1.86 41.70
CA PHE A 220 -19.08 2.83 41.47
C PHE A 220 -20.14 2.73 42.57
N ASP A 221 -20.36 3.82 43.31
CA ASP A 221 -21.46 3.93 44.28
C ASP A 221 -22.70 4.52 43.59
N VAL A 222 -23.72 3.68 43.43
CA VAL A 222 -25.00 4.03 42.80
C VAL A 222 -25.77 5.09 43.59
N THR A 223 -25.56 5.15 44.91
CA THR A 223 -26.33 6.00 45.83
C THR A 223 -25.95 7.46 45.68
N ASN A 224 -24.65 7.75 45.73
CA ASN A 224 -24.11 9.11 45.64
C ASN A 224 -23.63 9.47 44.22
N LYS A 225 -23.75 8.55 43.25
CA LYS A 225 -23.20 8.68 41.89
C LYS A 225 -21.72 9.08 41.91
N CYS A 226 -20.98 8.50 42.84
CA CYS A 226 -19.57 8.79 43.08
C CYS A 226 -18.72 7.57 42.74
N LEU A 227 -17.48 7.81 42.31
CA LEU A 227 -16.48 6.76 42.13
C LEU A 227 -15.62 6.71 43.39
N ILE A 228 -15.45 5.51 43.94
CA ILE A 228 -14.62 5.23 45.10
C ILE A 228 -13.41 4.43 44.63
N ALA A 229 -12.22 4.95 44.94
CA ALA A 229 -10.96 4.32 44.59
C ALA A 229 -10.08 4.19 45.84
N GLU A 230 -9.46 3.04 46.00
CA GLU A 230 -8.43 2.80 47.00
C GLU A 230 -7.06 2.94 46.34
N VAL A 231 -6.21 3.81 46.87
CA VAL A 231 -4.92 4.14 46.26
C VAL A 231 -3.81 4.19 47.29
N TRP A 232 -2.64 3.67 46.90
CA TRP A 232 -1.41 3.85 47.67
C TRP A 232 -0.83 5.24 47.39
N CYS A 233 -0.70 6.07 48.44
CA CYS A 233 -0.14 7.41 48.36
C CYS A 233 0.97 7.60 49.41
N PRO A 234 2.13 8.15 49.03
CA PRO A 234 3.16 8.53 49.99
C PRO A 234 2.64 9.59 50.97
N VAL A 235 2.93 9.41 52.27
CA VAL A 235 2.46 10.33 53.32
C VAL A 235 2.92 11.77 53.08
N SER A 236 4.11 11.95 52.48
CA SER A 236 4.66 13.26 52.12
C SER A 236 3.90 13.98 51.02
N ASP A 237 3.22 13.26 50.12
CA ASP A 237 2.54 13.82 48.95
C ASP A 237 1.02 13.98 49.15
N LEU A 238 0.52 13.67 50.36
CA LEU A 238 -0.90 13.81 50.72
C LEU A 238 -1.42 15.24 50.56
N THR A 239 -0.59 16.25 50.83
CA THR A 239 -0.96 17.67 50.65
C THR A 239 -1.14 18.01 49.17
N ASN A 240 -0.26 17.53 48.31
CA ASN A 240 -0.33 17.72 46.86
C ASN A 240 -1.57 17.02 46.29
N LEU A 241 -1.89 15.81 46.76
CA LEU A 241 -3.08 15.07 46.36
C LEU A 241 -4.36 15.85 46.71
N ARG A 242 -4.47 16.35 47.95
CA ARG A 242 -5.63 17.16 48.38
C ARG A 242 -5.78 18.42 47.54
N GLY A 243 -4.69 19.16 47.31
CA GLY A 243 -4.73 20.35 46.45
C GLY A 243 -5.16 20.03 45.01
N ALA A 244 -4.71 18.91 44.44
CA ALA A 244 -5.13 18.48 43.11
C ALA A 244 -6.62 18.11 43.04
N LEU A 245 -7.17 17.50 44.09
CA LEU A 245 -8.59 17.16 44.19
C LEU A 245 -9.47 18.40 44.39
N GLU A 246 -9.05 19.35 45.23
CA GLU A 246 -9.73 20.63 45.41
C GLU A 246 -9.76 21.43 44.10
N GLU A 247 -8.64 21.48 43.38
CA GLU A 247 -8.55 22.12 42.07
C GLU A 247 -9.44 21.44 41.02
N GLY A 248 -9.49 20.10 41.05
CA GLY A 248 -10.39 19.31 40.21
C GLY A 248 -11.86 19.58 40.52
N SER A 249 -12.22 19.64 41.81
CA SER A 249 -13.57 19.95 42.28
C SER A 249 -14.00 21.35 41.86
N ARG A 250 -13.10 22.33 41.95
CA ARG A 250 -13.35 23.73 41.54
C ARG A 250 -13.60 23.86 40.04
N LYS A 251 -12.85 23.12 39.22
CA LYS A 251 -13.01 23.12 37.76
C LYS A 251 -14.21 22.31 37.28
N GLY A 252 -14.58 21.28 38.02
CA GLY A 252 -15.64 20.33 37.65
C GLY A 252 -17.06 20.75 38.04
N ASP A 253 -17.22 21.87 38.74
CA ASP A 253 -18.51 22.34 39.32
C ASP A 253 -19.31 21.21 40.01
N ALA A 254 -18.59 20.30 40.65
CA ALA A 254 -19.17 19.11 41.25
C ALA A 254 -19.91 19.47 42.53
N THR A 255 -21.17 19.04 42.66
CA THR A 255 -22.01 19.28 43.85
C THR A 255 -21.44 18.59 45.10
N VAL A 256 -20.65 17.53 44.93
CA VAL A 256 -20.01 16.78 46.02
C VAL A 256 -18.52 17.10 46.03
N PRO A 257 -17.96 17.58 47.16
CA PRO A 257 -16.53 17.83 47.27
C PRO A 257 -15.77 16.51 47.19
N SER A 258 -14.70 16.49 46.39
CA SER A 258 -13.78 15.35 46.38
C SER A 258 -13.01 15.31 47.70
N PHE A 259 -13.05 14.18 48.41
CA PHE A 259 -12.38 14.01 49.69
C PHE A 259 -11.47 12.78 49.71
N VAL A 260 -10.46 12.81 50.58
CA VAL A 260 -9.51 11.70 50.80
C VAL A 260 -9.61 11.27 52.25
N ASN A 261 -9.89 10.00 52.47
CA ASN A 261 -9.85 9.39 53.79
C ASN A 261 -8.68 8.41 53.91
N ARG A 262 -8.06 8.34 55.08
CA ARG A 262 -6.99 7.38 55.36
C ARG A 262 -7.60 6.12 55.96
N ILE A 263 -7.51 5.01 55.23
CA ILE A 263 -8.01 3.71 55.66
C ILE A 263 -6.86 2.94 56.30
N PRO A 264 -7.01 2.38 57.51
CA PRO A 264 -6.05 1.44 58.05
C PRO A 264 -6.15 0.12 57.27
N SER A 265 -5.04 -0.34 56.68
CA SER A 265 -4.95 -1.63 56.00
C SER A 265 -3.84 -2.48 56.63
N SER A 266 -4.05 -3.80 56.64
CA SER A 266 -3.06 -4.82 57.00
C SER A 266 -2.16 -5.23 55.83
N ASP A 267 -2.46 -4.77 54.61
CA ASP A 267 -1.73 -5.16 53.41
C ASP A 267 -0.36 -4.49 53.35
N THR A 268 0.62 -5.18 52.74
CA THR A 268 1.97 -4.64 52.54
C THR A 268 1.95 -3.52 51.49
N PRO A 269 2.24 -2.26 51.87
CA PRO A 269 2.28 -1.15 50.93
C PRO A 269 3.46 -1.27 49.96
N PRO A 270 3.36 -0.67 48.76
CA PRO A 270 4.46 -0.66 47.80
C PRO A 270 5.64 0.20 48.29
N THR A 271 6.86 -0.23 47.92
CA THR A 271 8.11 0.49 48.22
C THR A 271 8.33 1.61 47.21
N LEU A 272 8.45 2.86 47.69
CA LEU A 272 8.80 4.02 46.87
C LEU A 272 10.17 4.55 47.27
N LEU A 273 11.13 4.53 46.34
CA LEU A 273 12.46 5.11 46.51
C LEU A 273 12.59 6.37 45.64
N ARG A 274 12.85 7.52 46.26
CA ARG A 274 12.99 8.80 45.55
C ARG A 274 14.39 8.89 44.94
N THR A 275 14.48 8.71 43.62
CA THR A 275 15.72 8.85 42.85
C THR A 275 15.83 10.23 42.19
N ASN A 276 17.06 10.72 42.02
CA ASN A 276 17.36 11.86 41.16
C ASN A 276 18.10 11.40 39.89
N LYS A 277 18.50 12.34 39.01
CA LYS A 277 19.22 12.02 37.76
C LYS A 277 20.50 11.19 37.99
N PHE A 278 21.16 11.35 39.13
CA PHE A 278 22.39 10.65 39.46
C PHE A 278 22.12 9.25 40.07
N THR A 279 21.16 9.15 40.98
CA THR A 279 20.87 7.90 41.70
C THR A 279 19.98 6.94 40.92
N SER A 280 19.26 7.40 39.88
CA SER A 280 18.35 6.56 39.11
C SER A 280 19.05 5.38 38.43
N GLY A 281 20.23 5.59 37.84
CA GLY A 281 20.98 4.53 37.17
C GLY A 281 21.37 3.39 38.12
N PHE A 282 21.92 3.74 39.30
CA PHE A 282 22.31 2.75 40.32
C PHE A 282 21.10 2.05 40.94
N GLN A 283 20.01 2.79 41.16
CA GLN A 283 18.76 2.20 41.63
C GLN A 283 18.19 1.20 40.61
N SER A 284 18.23 1.50 39.31
CA SER A 284 17.78 0.55 38.28
C SER A 284 18.64 -0.73 38.23
N ILE A 285 19.94 -0.64 38.52
CA ILE A 285 20.81 -1.82 38.62
C ILE A 285 20.37 -2.70 39.80
N VAL A 286 20.06 -2.08 40.96
CA VAL A 286 19.57 -2.81 42.14
C VAL A 286 18.19 -3.42 41.87
N GLU A 287 17.26 -2.66 41.29
CA GLU A 287 15.89 -3.11 40.99
C GLU A 287 15.84 -4.23 39.95
N ALA A 288 16.83 -4.33 39.07
CA ALA A 288 16.95 -5.44 38.13
C ALA A 288 17.16 -6.79 38.85
N TYR A 289 17.74 -6.79 40.05
CA TYR A 289 17.85 -7.98 40.89
C TYR A 289 16.56 -8.24 41.68
N GLY A 290 15.90 -7.19 42.16
CA GLY A 290 14.62 -7.28 42.84
C GLY A 290 14.19 -5.97 43.50
N VAL A 291 12.90 -5.83 43.78
CA VAL A 291 12.36 -4.71 44.54
C VAL A 291 12.39 -5.07 46.03
N GLY A 292 12.97 -4.21 46.86
CA GLY A 292 13.07 -4.42 48.31
C GLY A 292 11.73 -4.30 49.03
N ASP A 293 11.66 -4.91 50.21
CA ASP A 293 10.47 -4.91 51.06
C ASP A 293 10.16 -3.52 51.61
N TYR A 294 8.91 -3.32 52.06
CA TYR A 294 8.49 -2.03 52.59
C TYR A 294 9.30 -1.62 53.81
N ARG A 295 9.95 -0.45 53.73
CA ARG A 295 10.88 0.11 54.74
C ARG A 295 12.17 -0.71 54.95
N GLU A 296 12.54 -1.55 53.99
CA GLU A 296 13.86 -2.14 53.93
C GLU A 296 14.93 -1.08 53.59
N VAL A 297 16.16 -1.30 54.05
CA VAL A 297 17.30 -0.46 53.71
C VAL A 297 17.70 -0.72 52.25
N SER A 298 17.55 0.29 51.39
CA SER A 298 18.01 0.17 50.00
C SER A 298 19.53 0.02 49.94
N PRO A 299 20.08 -0.93 49.16
CA PRO A 299 21.52 -1.06 48.97
C PRO A 299 22.10 -0.01 48.02
N ALA A 300 21.26 0.73 47.29
CA ALA A 300 21.69 1.71 46.28
C ALA A 300 22.71 2.75 46.78
N PRO A 301 22.62 3.33 48.00
CA PRO A 301 23.64 4.25 48.52
C PRO A 301 25.05 3.65 48.56
N TYR A 302 25.17 2.35 48.87
CA TYR A 302 26.46 1.66 48.89
C TYR A 302 26.91 1.34 47.47
N THR A 303 26.00 0.82 46.63
CA THR A 303 26.26 0.48 45.23
C THR A 303 26.79 1.67 44.44
N ILE A 304 26.35 2.90 44.73
CA ILE A 304 26.86 4.13 44.09
C ILE A 304 28.39 4.23 44.18
N ILE A 305 28.98 3.82 45.30
CA ILE A 305 30.43 3.91 45.54
C ILE A 305 31.12 2.60 45.21
N THR A 306 30.58 1.47 45.67
CA THR A 306 31.25 0.18 45.58
C THR A 306 31.24 -0.38 44.16
N PHE A 307 30.18 -0.16 43.38
CA PHE A 307 30.07 -0.72 42.03
C PHE A 307 31.12 -0.13 41.07
N PRO A 308 31.25 1.21 40.92
CA PRO A 308 32.30 1.77 40.06
C PRO A 308 33.71 1.45 40.57
N PHE A 309 33.90 1.41 41.90
CA PHE A 309 35.20 1.07 42.50
C PHE A 309 35.63 -0.36 42.17
N LEU A 310 34.76 -1.34 42.40
CA LEU A 310 35.05 -2.75 42.09
C LEU A 310 35.24 -2.96 40.58
N PHE A 311 34.47 -2.25 39.75
CA PHE A 311 34.66 -2.28 38.31
C PHE A 311 36.02 -1.72 37.88
N ALA A 312 36.53 -0.67 38.55
CA ALA A 312 37.82 -0.07 38.24
C ALA A 312 39.03 -0.92 38.68
N VAL A 313 38.84 -1.88 39.58
CA VAL A 313 39.89 -2.82 40.02
C VAL A 313 40.05 -3.99 39.04
N MET A 314 38.99 -4.35 38.30
CA MET A 314 39.01 -5.38 37.26
C MET A 314 39.56 -4.83 35.94
#